data_AF-A0A5R2NAR4-F1
#
_entry.id   AF-A0A5R2NAR4-F1
#
_cell.length_a   1.000
_cell.length_b   1.000
_cell.length_c   1.000
_cell.angle_alpha   90.00
_cell.angle_beta   90.00
_cell.angle_gamma   90.00
#
_symmetry.space_group_name_H-M   'P 1'
#
loop_
_entity.id
_entity.type
_entity.pdbx_description
1 polymer ?
#
loop_
_entity_poly.entity_id
_entity_poly.type
_entity_poly.pdbx_seq_one_letter_code
_entity_poly.pdbx_strand_id
1 'polypeptide(L)' 'MSIKWGLIGASTIARQFMIDAVRAQADGEIAAVMSSSEERAAAYARENGIPAAVSNLDALLGSDI' A
#
# COMPACT_ATOMS: atom_id res chain seq x y z
N MET A 1 16.12 10.97 1.20
CA MET A 1 14.68 11.10 1.44
C MET A 1 14.01 9.96 0.71
N SER A 2 13.05 9.26 1.32
CA SER A 2 12.24 8.26 0.61
C SER A 2 10.96 8.90 0.08
N ILE A 3 10.47 8.42 -1.07
CA ILE A 3 9.13 8.67 -1.57
C ILE A 3 8.24 7.56 -1.02
N LYS A 4 7.22 7.95 -0.25
CA LYS A 4 6.23 7.03 0.29
C LYS A 4 5.07 6.88 -0.69
N TRP A 5 4.60 5.65 -0.83
CA TRP A 5 3.55 5.28 -1.76
C TRP A 5 2.37 4.72 -0.99
N GLY A 6 1.19 5.29 -1.25
CA GLY A 6 -0.10 4.73 -0.91
C GLY A 6 -0.69 3.96 -2.10
N LEU A 7 -1.06 2.70 -1.91
CA LEU A 7 -1.74 1.90 -2.93
C LEU A 7 -3.26 2.01 -2.77
N ILE A 8 -3.97 2.49 -3.79
CA ILE A 8 -5.44 2.44 -3.84
C ILE A 8 -5.86 1.20 -4.61
N GLY A 9 -6.45 0.24 -3.89
CA GLY A 9 -6.87 -1.05 -4.41
C GLY A 9 -5.87 -2.16 -4.12
N ALA A 10 -6.28 -3.09 -3.25
CA ALA A 10 -5.60 -4.36 -2.96
C ALA A 10 -5.72 -5.34 -4.16
N SER A 11 -5.12 -4.97 -5.28
CA SER A 11 -5.26 -5.66 -6.57
C SER A 11 -4.15 -6.67 -6.85
N THR A 12 -4.43 -7.63 -7.73
CA THR A 12 -3.46 -8.61 -8.23
C THR A 12 -2.28 -7.94 -8.95
N ILE A 13 -2.54 -6.91 -9.78
CA ILE A 13 -1.48 -6.19 -10.50
C ILE A 13 -0.55 -5.48 -9.52
N ALA A 14 -1.12 -4.82 -8.50
CA ALA A 14 -0.31 -4.18 -7.48
C ALA A 14 0.58 -5.22 -6.78
N ARG A 15 0.02 -6.39 -6.43
CA ARG A 15 0.73 -7.46 -5.71
C ARG A 15 1.85 -8.08 -6.53
N GLN A 16 1.60 -8.38 -7.81
CA GLN A 16 2.51 -9.17 -8.64
C GLN A 16 3.59 -8.33 -9.33
N PHE A 17 3.37 -7.02 -9.48
CA PHE A 17 4.26 -6.17 -10.29
C PHE A 17 4.61 -4.86 -9.58
N MET A 18 3.63 -4.10 -9.11
CA MET A 18 3.89 -2.75 -8.63
C MET A 18 4.68 -2.72 -7.33
N ILE A 19 4.40 -3.64 -6.40
CA ILE A 19 5.08 -3.67 -5.11
C ILE A 19 6.59 -3.84 -5.29
N ASP A 20 6.98 -4.80 -6.10
CA ASP A 20 8.39 -5.07 -6.37
C ASP A 20 9.03 -3.95 -7.20
N ALA A 21 8.31 -3.38 -8.16
CA ALA A 21 8.80 -2.26 -8.96
C ALA A 21 9.10 -1.02 -8.11
N VAL A 22 8.23 -0.69 -7.14
CA VAL A 22 8.45 0.43 -6.21
C VAL A 22 9.64 0.13 -5.30
N ARG A 23 9.68 -1.06 -4.68
CA ARG A 23 10.77 -1.47 -3.77
C ARG A 23 12.13 -1.62 -4.45
N ALA A 24 12.16 -1.80 -5.77
CA ALA A 24 13.39 -1.83 -6.55
C ALA A 24 14.03 -0.44 -6.72
N GLN A 25 13.30 0.65 -6.46
CA GLN A 25 13.87 2.01 -6.47
C GLN A 25 14.55 2.30 -5.15
N ALA A 26 15.70 2.99 -5.20
CA ALA A 26 16.53 3.27 -4.03
C ALA A 26 15.82 4.09 -2.93
N ASP A 27 14.78 4.83 -3.29
CA ASP A 27 13.98 5.69 -2.44
C ASP A 27 12.50 5.32 -2.38
N GLY A 28 12.09 4.19 -2.96
CA GLY A 28 10.68 3.76 -3.01
C GLY A 28 10.24 2.99 -1.78
N GLU A 29 9.27 3.53 -1.04
CA GLU A 29 8.68 2.88 0.13
C GLU A 29 7.16 2.74 -0.02
N ILE A 30 6.61 1.56 0.25
CA ILE A 30 5.15 1.37 0.29
C ILE A 30 4.71 1.49 1.73
N ALA A 31 4.07 2.61 2.05
CA ALA A 31 3.70 2.93 3.42
C ALA A 31 2.27 2.51 3.77
N ALA A 32 1.35 2.53 2.82
CA ALA A 32 -0.05 2.18 3.08
C ALA A 32 -0.77 1.53 1.88
N VAL A 33 -1.82 0.76 2.17
CA VAL A 33 -2.77 0.25 1.18
C VAL A 33 -4.21 0.55 1.60
N MET A 34 -5.05 0.90 0.62
CA MET A 34 -6.47 1.17 0.78
C MET A 34 -7.32 0.18 -0.02
N SER A 35 -8.41 -0.29 0.57
CA SER A 35 -9.43 -1.12 -0.09
C SER A 35 -10.79 -0.83 0.54
N SER A 36 -11.86 -0.81 -0.24
CA SER A 36 -13.23 -0.63 0.29
C SER A 36 -13.70 -1.76 1.23
N SER A 37 -12.94 -2.86 1.29
CA SER A 37 -13.07 -3.92 2.30
C SER A 37 -11.86 -3.87 3.24
N GLU A 38 -12.13 -3.63 4.53
CA GLU A 38 -11.12 -3.57 5.60
C GLU A 38 -10.39 -4.91 5.77
N GLU A 39 -11.12 -6.02 5.78
CA GLU A 39 -10.54 -7.37 5.83
C GLU A 39 -9.56 -7.60 4.68
N ARG A 40 -9.94 -7.21 3.46
CA ARG A 40 -9.07 -7.32 2.28
C ARG A 40 -7.84 -6.42 2.42
N ALA A 41 -8.00 -5.18 2.89
CA ALA A 41 -6.87 -4.26 3.11
C ALA A 41 -5.86 -4.87 4.10
N ALA A 42 -6.35 -5.37 5.24
CA ALA A 42 -5.53 -5.93 6.30
C ALA A 42 -4.81 -7.22 5.87
N ALA A 43 -5.51 -8.13 5.20
CA ALA A 43 -4.91 -9.35 4.65
C ALA A 43 -3.83 -9.01 3.62
N TYR A 44 -4.13 -8.10 2.70
CA TYR A 44 -3.19 -7.67 1.66
C TYR A 44 -1.94 -6.99 2.25
N ALA A 45 -2.11 -6.10 3.23
CA ALA A 45 -1.00 -5.44 3.88
C ALA A 45 -0.09 -6.44 4.59
N ARG A 46 -0.68 -7.38 5.35
CA ARG A 46 0.07 -8.44 6.03
C ARG A 46 0.83 -9.33 5.06
N GLU A 47 0.19 -9.79 3.99
CA GLU A 47 0.80 -10.69 3.00
C GLU A 47 1.96 -10.05 2.24
N ASN A 48 1.92 -8.72 2.06
CA ASN A 48 2.92 -8.02 1.26
C ASN A 48 3.90 -7.18 2.11
N GLY A 49 3.77 -7.19 3.43
CA GLY A 49 4.61 -6.40 4.34
C GLY A 49 4.42 -4.89 4.18
N ILE A 50 3.17 -4.43 4.09
CA ILE A 50 2.82 -3.00 4.03
C ILE A 50 2.47 -2.51 5.44
N PRO A 51 3.06 -1.42 5.94
CA PRO A 51 2.90 -0.97 7.32
C PRO A 51 1.46 -0.60 7.71
N ALA A 52 0.69 0.03 6.82
CA ALA A 52 -0.66 0.49 7.10
C ALA A 52 -1.70 -0.04 6.11
N ALA A 53 -2.90 -0.33 6.62
CA ALA A 53 -4.07 -0.73 5.85
C ALA A 53 -5.26 0.14 6.27
N VAL A 54 -5.97 0.71 5.30
CA VAL A 54 -7.13 1.59 5.54
C VAL A 54 -8.29 1.26 4.61
N SER A 55 -9.50 1.66 4.99
CA SER A 55 -10.73 1.31 4.26
C SER A 55 -11.34 2.45 3.44
N ASN A 56 -10.79 3.65 3.54
CA ASN A 56 -11.30 4.84 2.84
C ASN A 56 -10.16 5.79 2.44
N LEU A 57 -10.46 6.70 1.51
CA LEU A 57 -9.47 7.61 0.93
C LEU A 57 -8.96 8.64 1.94
N ASP A 58 -9.84 9.20 2.77
CA ASP A 58 -9.45 10.21 3.77
C ASP A 58 -8.44 9.65 4.76
N ALA A 59 -8.63 8.40 5.22
CA ALA A 59 -7.69 7.70 6.07
C ALA A 59 -6.34 7.42 5.38
N LEU A 60 -6.34 7.18 4.06
CA LEU A 60 -5.11 7.01 3.30
C LEU A 60 -4.36 8.35 3.19
N LEU A 61 -5.04 9.44 2.83
CA LEU A 61 -4.43 10.76 2.69
C LEU A 61 -4.03 11.39 4.03
N GLY A 62 -4.65 10.96 5.13
CA GLY A 62 -4.24 11.32 6.49
C GLY A 62 -3.11 10.44 7.05
N SER A 63 -2.71 9.40 6.32
CA SER A 63 -1.55 8.58 6.68
C SER A 63 -0.25 9.23 6.18
N ASP A 64 0.88 8.73 6.67
CA ASP A 64 2.21 9.23 6.32
C ASP A 64 2.65 8.63 4.96
N ILE A 65 2.01 9.08 3.87
CA ILE A 65 2.32 8.74 2.46
C ILE A 65 2.76 9.96 1.65
#